data_AF-A0A0D8XX20-F1
#
_entry.id   AF-A0A0D8XX20-F1
#
_cell.length_a   1.000
_cell.length_b   1.000
_cell.length_c   1.000
_cell.angle_alpha   90.00
_cell.angle_beta   90.00
_cell.angle_gamma   90.00
#
_symmetry.space_group_name_H-M   'P 1'
#
loop_
_entity.id
_entity.type
_entity.pdbx_description
1 polymer ?
#
loop_
_entity_poly.entity_id
_entity_poly.type
_entity_poly.pdbx_seq_one_letter_code
_entity_poly.pdbx_strand_id
1 'polypeptide(L)'
;MLNLKKERKVRKEAKFEEGTESEVTNYYDDEETMRLVNAMSNVIGIPVEEIWEAYGGFFIQFTMETGWEDLLRAMASDLEVRDEGFLTSLDSLHHFIDRFVYQTRLSGPSFRCEPQIDGTLILHYYSKRSGLYPIVIGVVREVSRRIYHNEVTMEVQERKQEYFGI
;
A
#
# COMPACT_ATOMS: atom_id res chain seq x y z
N MET A 1 -19.01 -3.75 -3.15
CA MET A 1 -19.27 -3.00 -1.90
C MET A 1 -19.64 -3.99 -0.79
N LEU A 2 -18.91 -4.02 0.32
CA LEU A 2 -19.34 -4.79 1.51
C LEU A 2 -20.66 -4.21 2.02
N ASN A 3 -21.58 -5.06 2.45
CA ASN A 3 -22.76 -4.61 3.20
C ASN A 3 -22.50 -4.70 4.71
N LEU A 4 -23.28 -3.97 5.51
CA LEU A 4 -23.15 -3.91 6.97
C LEU A 4 -23.14 -5.29 7.64
N LYS A 5 -23.81 -6.29 7.06
CA LYS A 5 -23.81 -7.67 7.57
C LYS A 5 -22.44 -8.34 7.39
N LYS A 6 -21.81 -8.18 6.23
CA LYS A 6 -20.48 -8.71 5.95
C LYS A 6 -19.42 -8.01 6.82
N GLU A 7 -19.50 -6.69 6.96
CA GLU A 7 -18.57 -5.94 7.81
C GLU A 7 -18.59 -6.43 9.26
N ARG A 8 -19.79 -6.59 9.86
CA ARG A 8 -19.93 -7.14 11.21
C ARG A 8 -19.36 -8.55 11.33
N LYS A 9 -19.53 -9.38 10.30
CA LYS A 9 -18.97 -10.74 10.28
C LYS A 9 -17.45 -10.71 10.26
N VAL A 10 -16.86 -9.84 9.43
CA VAL A 10 -15.39 -9.63 9.37
C VAL A 10 -14.86 -9.19 10.72
N ARG A 11 -15.43 -8.14 11.33
CA ARG A 11 -14.99 -7.65 12.65
C ARG A 11 -15.05 -8.75 13.71
N LYS A 12 -16.15 -9.51 13.75
CA LYS A 12 -16.30 -10.65 14.67
C LYS A 12 -15.24 -11.73 14.45
N GLU A 13 -14.96 -12.10 13.21
CA GLU A 13 -13.99 -13.14 12.87
C GLU A 13 -12.54 -12.68 13.14
N ALA A 14 -12.24 -11.40 12.89
CA ALA A 14 -10.98 -10.76 13.23
C ALA A 14 -10.79 -10.50 14.73
N LYS A 15 -11.82 -10.74 15.56
CA LYS A 15 -11.87 -10.38 16.99
C LYS A 15 -11.61 -8.88 17.23
N PHE A 16 -12.11 -8.05 16.33
CA PHE A 16 -12.03 -6.60 16.45
C PHE A 16 -13.23 -6.11 17.28
N GLU A 17 -12.95 -5.54 18.46
CA GLU A 17 -13.98 -5.07 19.38
C GLU A 17 -14.56 -3.72 18.91
N GLU A 18 -15.83 -3.47 19.22
CA GLU A 18 -16.47 -2.18 18.92
C GLU A 18 -16.02 -1.17 19.99
N GLY A 19 -15.57 0.02 19.59
CA GLY A 19 -14.98 0.99 20.52
C GLY A 19 -13.44 0.91 20.64
N THR A 20 -12.79 -0.03 19.95
CA THR A 20 -11.32 -0.09 19.83
C THR A 20 -10.84 0.43 18.49
N GLU A 21 -11.56 1.38 17.88
CA GLU A 21 -11.18 1.97 16.61
C GLU A 21 -9.75 2.54 16.68
N SER A 22 -9.00 2.32 15.60
CA SER A 22 -7.58 2.69 15.57
C SER A 22 -7.39 4.20 15.60
N GLU A 23 -6.56 4.67 16.51
CA GLU A 23 -6.08 6.06 16.53
C GLU A 23 -4.86 6.18 15.62
N VAL A 24 -4.84 7.18 14.75
CA VAL A 24 -3.79 7.36 13.73
C VAL A 24 -2.38 7.50 14.34
N THR A 25 -2.28 8.01 15.57
CA THR A 25 -1.00 8.23 16.27
C THR A 25 -0.51 7.02 17.05
N ASN A 26 -1.28 5.93 17.10
CA ASN A 26 -0.92 4.74 17.86
C ASN A 26 -0.30 3.67 16.96
N TYR A 27 0.70 2.98 17.50
CA TYR A 27 1.29 1.82 16.85
C TYR A 27 0.45 0.57 17.17
N TYR A 28 0.06 -0.16 16.14
CA TYR A 28 -0.63 -1.44 16.23
C TYR A 28 0.28 -2.54 15.67
N ASP A 29 0.20 -3.74 16.25
CA ASP A 29 0.95 -4.88 15.74
C ASP A 29 0.44 -5.26 14.33
N ASP A 30 1.36 -5.59 13.42
CA ASP A 30 1.02 -6.03 12.07
C ASP A 30 0.07 -7.25 12.10
N GLU A 31 0.15 -8.09 13.15
CA GLU A 31 -0.76 -9.22 13.36
C GLU A 31 -2.22 -8.79 13.35
N GLU A 32 -2.57 -7.64 13.94
CA GLU A 32 -3.97 -7.19 13.98
C GLU A 32 -4.51 -6.90 12.58
N THR A 33 -3.69 -6.22 11.78
CA THR A 33 -3.98 -5.89 10.39
C THR A 33 -4.09 -7.17 9.54
N MET A 34 -3.18 -8.13 9.75
CA MET A 34 -3.22 -9.42 9.06
C MET A 34 -4.45 -10.25 9.46
N ARG A 35 -4.87 -10.25 10.73
CA ARG A 35 -6.11 -10.93 11.17
C ARG A 35 -7.32 -10.35 10.49
N LEU A 36 -7.41 -9.03 10.36
CA LEU A 36 -8.52 -8.36 9.68
C LEU A 36 -8.62 -8.75 8.21
N VAL A 37 -7.49 -8.76 7.49
CA VAL A 37 -7.47 -9.13 6.07
C VAL A 37 -7.77 -10.61 5.86
N ASN A 38 -7.25 -11.51 6.71
CA ASN A 38 -7.60 -12.93 6.65
C ASN A 38 -9.11 -13.16 6.89
N ALA A 39 -9.71 -12.44 7.84
CA ALA A 39 -11.15 -12.50 8.05
C ALA A 39 -11.94 -11.97 6.84
N MET A 40 -11.47 -10.89 6.20
CA MET A 40 -12.07 -10.40 4.94
C MET A 40 -12.00 -11.46 3.84
N SER A 41 -10.85 -12.12 3.66
CA SER A 41 -10.65 -13.20 2.69
C SER A 41 -11.68 -14.31 2.89
N ASN A 42 -11.81 -14.81 4.12
CA ASN A 42 -12.75 -15.87 4.46
C ASN A 42 -14.22 -15.47 4.28
N VAL A 43 -14.59 -14.23 4.64
CA VAL A 43 -15.98 -13.77 4.58
C VAL A 43 -16.42 -13.42 3.16
N ILE A 44 -15.51 -12.84 2.36
CA ILE A 44 -15.79 -12.40 1.00
C ILE A 44 -15.63 -13.56 0.01
N GLY A 45 -14.67 -14.46 0.27
CA GLY A 45 -14.36 -15.61 -0.58
C GLY A 45 -13.40 -15.29 -1.72
N ILE A 46 -12.44 -14.40 -1.49
CA ILE A 46 -11.38 -14.04 -2.46
C ILE A 46 -9.99 -14.15 -1.80
N PRO A 47 -8.92 -14.40 -2.57
CA PRO A 47 -7.55 -14.45 -2.04
C PRO A 47 -7.16 -13.18 -1.26
N VAL A 48 -6.26 -13.35 -0.29
CA VAL A 48 -5.73 -12.24 0.52
C VAL A 48 -5.01 -11.21 -0.36
N GLU A 49 -4.34 -11.67 -1.41
CA GLU A 49 -3.64 -10.85 -2.39
C GLU A 49 -4.60 -9.91 -3.13
N GLU A 50 -5.79 -10.38 -3.51
CA GLU A 50 -6.82 -9.56 -4.16
C GLU A 50 -7.37 -8.49 -3.19
N ILE A 51 -7.48 -8.81 -1.90
CA ILE A 51 -7.87 -7.83 -0.88
C ILE A 51 -6.79 -6.77 -0.71
N TRP A 52 -5.52 -7.16 -0.66
CA TRP A 52 -4.41 -6.23 -0.55
C TRP A 52 -4.28 -5.33 -1.77
N GLU A 53 -4.47 -5.86 -2.96
CA GLU A 53 -4.47 -5.07 -4.18
C GLU A 53 -5.64 -4.07 -4.19
N ALA A 54 -6.85 -4.52 -3.86
CA ALA A 54 -8.01 -3.64 -3.74
C ALA A 54 -7.81 -2.55 -2.67
N TYR A 55 -7.17 -2.91 -1.54
CA TYR A 55 -6.81 -1.95 -0.50
C TYR A 55 -5.80 -0.92 -1.01
N GLY A 56 -4.78 -1.31 -1.78
CA GLY A 56 -3.81 -0.38 -2.34
C GLY A 56 -4.46 0.69 -3.24
N GLY A 57 -5.41 0.28 -4.08
CA GLY A 57 -6.19 1.22 -4.90
C GLY A 57 -7.08 2.13 -4.06
N PHE A 58 -7.83 1.55 -3.11
CA PHE A 58 -8.63 2.33 -2.15
C PHE A 58 -7.77 3.32 -1.35
N PHE A 59 -6.56 2.94 -0.95
CA PHE A 59 -5.66 3.78 -0.16
C PHE A 59 -5.27 5.07 -0.89
N ILE A 60 -5.01 5.00 -2.20
CA ILE A 60 -4.75 6.19 -3.02
C ILE A 60 -5.99 7.06 -3.16
N GLN A 61 -7.16 6.45 -3.40
CA GLN A 61 -8.41 7.20 -3.42
C GLN A 61 -8.63 7.93 -2.08
N PHE A 62 -8.53 7.21 -0.98
CA PHE A 62 -8.75 7.73 0.36
C PHE A 62 -7.75 8.85 0.71
N THR A 63 -6.46 8.66 0.43
CA THR A 63 -5.44 9.68 0.75
C THR A 63 -5.66 10.97 -0.05
N MET A 64 -6.01 10.87 -1.33
CA MET A 64 -6.35 12.04 -2.15
C MET A 64 -7.59 12.76 -1.59
N GLU A 65 -8.68 12.03 -1.31
CA GLU A 65 -9.94 12.59 -0.78
C GLU A 65 -9.81 13.19 0.63
N THR A 66 -8.79 12.78 1.39
CA THR A 66 -8.54 13.27 2.76
C THR A 66 -7.50 14.39 2.84
N GLY A 67 -7.16 15.01 1.70
CA GLY A 67 -6.39 16.26 1.64
C GLY A 67 -4.93 16.10 1.23
N TRP A 68 -4.50 14.93 0.79
CA TRP A 68 -3.14 14.70 0.29
C TRP A 68 -3.02 14.79 -1.24
N GLU A 69 -4.11 15.09 -1.94
CA GLU A 69 -4.12 15.15 -3.41
C GLU A 69 -3.05 16.09 -3.98
N ASP A 70 -3.00 17.34 -3.51
CA ASP A 70 -2.06 18.34 -4.02
C ASP A 70 -0.60 17.91 -3.79
N LEU A 71 -0.31 17.28 -2.64
CA LEU A 71 1.03 16.76 -2.37
C LEU A 71 1.36 15.62 -3.35
N LEU A 72 0.48 14.62 -3.48
CA LEU A 72 0.70 13.47 -4.36
C LEU A 72 0.91 13.89 -5.82
N ARG A 73 0.15 14.89 -6.30
CA ARG A 73 0.31 15.46 -7.65
C ARG A 73 1.59 16.27 -7.81
N ALA A 74 2.08 16.89 -6.74
CA ALA A 74 3.31 17.68 -6.76
C ALA A 74 4.59 16.84 -6.63
N MET A 75 4.49 15.57 -6.22
CA MET A 75 5.66 14.71 -5.99
C MET A 75 6.50 14.47 -7.25
N ALA A 76 5.84 14.26 -8.39
CA ALA A 76 6.52 14.08 -9.67
C ALA A 76 5.58 14.36 -10.84
N SER A 77 6.12 14.92 -11.92
CA SER A 77 5.39 15.19 -13.17
C SER A 77 5.09 13.92 -13.97
N ASP A 78 5.76 12.82 -13.68
CA ASP A 78 5.57 11.53 -14.34
C ASP A 78 5.68 10.36 -13.34
N LEU A 79 5.09 9.22 -13.72
CA LEU A 79 5.22 7.97 -12.96
C LEU A 79 6.68 7.48 -12.99
N GLU A 80 7.33 7.63 -14.14
CA GLU A 80 8.69 7.18 -14.44
C GLU A 80 9.38 8.08 -15.48
N VAL A 81 10.07 9.13 -15.01
CA VAL A 81 11.24 9.66 -15.72
C VAL A 81 12.34 9.95 -14.70
N ARG A 82 13.46 9.21 -14.84
CA ARG A 82 14.81 9.41 -14.27
C ARG A 82 14.93 10.15 -12.93
N ASP A 83 15.43 9.44 -11.92
CA ASP A 83 15.83 9.89 -10.56
C ASP A 83 14.75 10.64 -9.73
N GLU A 84 13.73 11.23 -10.35
CA GLU A 84 12.73 12.13 -9.77
C GLU A 84 11.27 11.70 -10.06
N GLY A 85 11.05 10.45 -10.48
CA GLY A 85 9.71 9.90 -10.71
C GLY A 85 8.92 9.66 -9.42
N PHE A 86 7.60 9.51 -9.54
CA PHE A 86 6.73 9.30 -8.37
C PHE A 86 7.21 8.13 -7.51
N LEU A 87 7.53 6.99 -8.14
CA LEU A 87 7.94 5.77 -7.45
C LEU A 87 9.28 5.92 -6.71
N THR A 88 10.23 6.67 -7.27
CA THR A 88 11.53 6.92 -6.61
C THR A 88 11.43 7.95 -5.49
N SER A 89 10.41 8.81 -5.52
CA SER A 89 10.14 9.80 -4.47
C SER A 89 9.42 9.24 -3.23
N LEU A 90 8.90 8.01 -3.29
CA LEU A 90 8.14 7.39 -2.20
C LEU A 90 8.97 7.21 -0.93
N ASP A 91 10.25 6.86 -1.02
CA ASP A 91 11.13 6.74 0.16
C ASP A 91 11.20 8.08 0.92
N SER A 92 11.38 9.18 0.18
CA SER A 92 11.41 10.55 0.73
C SER A 92 10.07 10.94 1.35
N LEU A 93 8.95 10.61 0.72
CA LEU A 93 7.62 10.85 1.27
C LEU A 93 7.43 10.13 2.61
N HIS A 94 7.74 8.83 2.67
CA HIS A 94 7.59 8.06 3.90
C HIS A 94 8.50 8.59 5.02
N HIS A 95 9.72 8.99 4.69
CA HIS A 95 10.60 9.67 5.65
C HIS A 95 10.04 11.01 6.13
N PHE A 96 9.45 11.82 5.23
CA PHE A 96 8.81 13.08 5.61
C PHE A 96 7.63 12.84 6.57
N ILE A 97 6.76 11.89 6.23
CA ILE A 97 5.60 11.52 7.06
C ILE A 97 6.04 11.04 8.44
N ASP A 98 7.04 10.16 8.50
CA ASP A 98 7.60 9.66 9.76
C ASP A 98 8.14 10.80 10.62
N ARG A 99 9.00 11.65 10.05
CA ARG A 99 9.77 12.62 10.82
C ARG A 99 8.98 13.87 11.20
N PHE A 100 8.04 14.31 10.37
CA PHE A 100 7.44 15.63 10.51
C PHE A 100 5.93 15.60 10.72
N VAL A 101 5.23 14.56 10.28
CA VAL A 101 3.76 14.51 10.33
C VAL A 101 3.28 13.75 11.56
N TYR A 102 3.66 12.47 11.68
CA TYR A 102 3.14 11.61 12.75
C TYR A 102 4.15 11.37 13.87
N GLN A 103 5.46 11.42 13.60
CA GLN A 103 6.51 11.14 14.60
C GLN A 103 6.37 9.75 15.25
N THR A 104 5.87 8.77 14.49
CA THR A 104 5.45 7.44 14.97
C THR A 104 6.49 6.33 14.79
N ARG A 105 7.72 6.64 14.33
CA ARG A 105 8.75 5.63 13.98
C ARG A 105 8.24 4.65 12.90
N LEU A 106 7.65 5.21 11.85
CA LEU A 106 7.12 4.47 10.72
C LEU A 106 8.23 3.66 10.04
N SER A 107 8.05 2.34 9.97
CA SER A 107 8.88 1.46 9.15
C SER A 107 8.34 1.46 7.71
N GLY A 108 8.75 2.46 6.94
CA GLY A 108 8.37 2.60 5.53
C GLY A 108 9.05 1.56 4.63
N PRO A 109 8.43 1.21 3.49
CA PRO A 109 9.08 0.42 2.44
C PRO A 109 10.10 1.26 1.67
N SER A 110 10.90 0.60 0.82
CA SER A 110 11.82 1.25 -0.12
C SER A 110 11.56 0.80 -1.55
N PHE A 111 11.67 1.72 -2.50
CA PHE A 111 11.37 1.49 -3.92
C PHE A 111 12.54 1.87 -4.82
N ARG A 112 12.91 1.00 -5.76
CA ARG A 112 13.88 1.31 -6.83
C ARG A 112 13.29 0.95 -8.19
N CYS A 113 13.53 1.79 -9.17
CA CYS A 113 13.04 1.60 -10.54
C CYS A 113 14.23 1.33 -11.46
N GLU A 114 14.12 0.32 -12.31
CA GLU A 114 15.11 -0.03 -13.32
C GLU A 114 14.44 -0.07 -14.71
N PRO A 115 14.58 1.00 -15.50
CA PRO A 115 14.02 1.09 -16.84
C PRO A 115 14.63 0.04 -17.78
N GLN A 116 13.80 -0.60 -18.59
CA GLN A 116 14.22 -1.59 -19.58
C GLN A 116 14.24 -1.00 -20.99
N ILE A 117 15.03 -1.61 -21.88
CA ILE A 117 15.21 -1.15 -23.26
C ILE A 117 13.92 -1.28 -24.07
N ASP A 118 13.06 -2.25 -23.73
CA ASP A 118 11.77 -2.50 -24.38
C ASP A 118 10.66 -1.54 -23.92
N GLY A 119 10.97 -0.57 -23.06
CA GLY A 119 10.02 0.39 -22.51
C GLY A 119 9.23 -0.13 -21.32
N THR A 120 9.55 -1.31 -20.79
CA THR A 120 9.02 -1.80 -19.51
C THR A 120 9.85 -1.28 -18.33
N LEU A 121 9.31 -1.45 -17.12
CA LEU A 121 9.95 -1.04 -15.87
C LEU A 121 10.02 -2.21 -14.90
N ILE A 122 11.19 -2.44 -14.33
CA ILE A 122 11.33 -3.31 -13.15
C ILE A 122 11.25 -2.46 -11.90
N LEU A 123 10.18 -2.67 -11.11
CA LEU A 123 10.00 -2.07 -9.80
C LEU A 123 10.49 -3.02 -8.71
N HIS A 124 11.56 -2.65 -8.04
CA HIS A 124 12.07 -3.35 -6.87
C HIS A 124 11.41 -2.79 -5.61
N TYR A 125 10.73 -3.66 -4.86
CA TYR A 125 10.05 -3.33 -3.60
C TYR A 125 10.74 -4.05 -2.43
N TYR A 126 11.16 -3.28 -1.43
CA TYR A 126 11.79 -3.78 -0.21
C TYR A 126 10.95 -3.39 1.00
N SER A 127 10.72 -4.35 1.89
CA SER A 127 9.94 -4.14 3.12
C SER A 127 10.35 -5.13 4.18
N LYS A 128 10.26 -4.70 5.45
CA LYS A 128 10.37 -5.61 6.60
C LYS A 128 9.13 -6.48 6.77
N ARG A 129 7.99 -6.07 6.18
CA ARG A 129 6.72 -6.78 6.25
C ARG A 129 6.59 -7.73 5.07
N SER A 130 6.37 -9.02 5.37
CA SER A 130 6.14 -10.04 4.36
C SER A 130 4.69 -10.01 3.86
N GLY A 131 4.48 -10.39 2.59
CA GLY A 131 3.15 -10.57 2.01
C GLY A 131 2.41 -9.30 1.56
N LEU A 132 2.98 -8.11 1.77
CA LEU A 132 2.30 -6.83 1.46
C LEU A 132 2.56 -6.28 0.05
N TYR A 133 3.32 -6.98 -0.78
CA TYR A 133 3.59 -6.55 -2.16
C TYR A 133 2.32 -6.28 -3.01
N PRO A 134 1.16 -6.95 -2.84
CA PRO A 134 0.00 -6.66 -3.66
C PRO A 134 -0.56 -5.24 -3.44
N ILE A 135 -0.33 -4.65 -2.26
CA ILE A 135 -0.67 -3.24 -1.99
C ILE A 135 0.04 -2.33 -3.00
N VAL A 136 1.30 -2.61 -3.31
CA VAL A 136 2.09 -1.83 -4.27
C VAL A 136 1.45 -1.89 -5.65
N ILE A 137 0.96 -3.05 -6.07
CA ILE A 137 0.28 -3.21 -7.36
C ILE A 137 -0.95 -2.30 -7.43
N GLY A 138 -1.80 -2.33 -6.39
CA GLY A 138 -2.98 -1.48 -6.30
C GLY A 138 -2.65 0.01 -6.31
N VAL A 139 -1.64 0.41 -5.53
CA VAL A 139 -1.16 1.80 -5.45
C VAL A 139 -0.67 2.30 -6.81
N VAL A 140 0.22 1.56 -7.46
CA VAL A 140 0.82 1.98 -8.75
C VAL A 140 -0.26 2.10 -9.81
N ARG A 141 -1.17 1.12 -9.92
CA ARG A 141 -2.28 1.17 -10.88
C ARG A 141 -3.17 2.39 -10.64
N GLU A 142 -3.51 2.67 -9.39
CA GLU A 142 -4.42 3.76 -9.09
C GLU A 142 -3.79 5.16 -9.25
N VAL A 143 -2.51 5.32 -8.85
CA VAL A 143 -1.75 6.54 -9.13
C VAL A 143 -1.64 6.79 -10.63
N SER A 144 -1.28 5.75 -11.40
CA SER A 144 -1.16 5.83 -12.86
C SER A 144 -2.45 6.34 -13.50
N ARG A 145 -3.59 5.81 -13.05
CA ARG A 145 -4.91 6.17 -13.58
C ARG A 145 -5.35 7.58 -13.18
N ARG A 146 -5.19 7.96 -11.91
CA ARG A 146 -5.73 9.21 -11.35
C ARG A 146 -4.85 10.43 -11.57
N ILE A 147 -3.53 10.24 -11.53
CA ILE A 147 -2.57 11.33 -11.63
C ILE A 147 -2.07 11.47 -13.07
N TYR A 148 -1.69 10.35 -13.70
CA TYR A 148 -1.03 10.36 -15.00
C TYR A 148 -1.94 9.97 -16.17
N HIS A 149 -3.19 9.59 -15.89
CA HIS A 149 -4.17 9.17 -16.90
C HIS A 149 -3.69 8.01 -17.79
N ASN A 150 -2.89 7.11 -17.21
CA ASN A 150 -2.31 5.94 -17.88
C ASN A 150 -2.80 4.63 -17.25
N GLU A 151 -2.91 3.59 -18.07
CA GLU A 151 -3.17 2.22 -17.62
C GLU A 151 -1.86 1.44 -17.52
N VAL A 152 -1.64 0.78 -16.39
CA VAL A 152 -0.42 0.01 -16.13
C VAL A 152 -0.79 -1.44 -15.79
N THR A 153 -0.10 -2.38 -16.43
CA THR A 153 -0.14 -3.80 -16.08
C THR A 153 1.14 -4.15 -15.34
N MET A 154 1.01 -4.89 -14.24
CA MET A 154 2.14 -5.33 -13.42
C MET A 154 2.10 -6.85 -13.29
N GLU A 155 3.28 -7.46 -13.36
CA GLU A 155 3.48 -8.89 -13.15
C GLU A 155 4.60 -9.08 -12.12
N VAL A 156 4.38 -9.98 -11.17
CA VAL A 156 5.37 -10.33 -10.15
C VAL A 156 6.41 -11.24 -10.76
N GLN A 157 7.61 -10.72 -10.99
CA GLN A 157 8.73 -11.48 -11.58
C GLN A 157 9.41 -12.40 -10.55
N GLU A 158 9.69 -11.87 -9.35
CA GLU A 158 10.41 -12.60 -8.31
C GLU A 158 9.94 -12.18 -6.92
N ARG A 159 10.00 -13.11 -5.96
CA ARG A 159 9.80 -12.84 -4.54
C ARG A 159 10.93 -13.48 -3.74
N LYS A 160 11.64 -12.67 -2.95
CA LYS A 160 12.65 -13.12 -1.98
C LYS A 160 12.22 -12.71 -0.59
N GLN A 161 12.32 -13.64 0.35
CA GLN A 161 12.16 -13.35 1.76
C GLN A 161 13.41 -13.83 2.50
N GLU A 162 14.19 -12.87 2.99
CA GLU A 162 15.36 -13.15 3.81
C GLU A 162 14.96 -13.12 5.28
N TYR A 163 15.14 -14.25 5.96
CA TYR A 163 15.03 -14.30 7.41
C TYR A 163 16.41 -13.96 7.97
N PHE A 164 16.59 -12.72 8.43
CA PHE A 164 17.71 -12.41 9.30
C PHE A 164 17.42 -13.06 10.65
N GLY A 165 18.01 -14.24 10.87
CA GLY A 165 17.92 -14.94 12.14
C GLY A 165 18.43 -14.04 13.27
N ILE A 166 17.58 -13.85 14.28
CA ILE A 166 17.97 -13.34 15.60
C ILE A 166 17.56 -14.40 16.62
#